data_AF-Q93CX6-F1
#
_entry.id   AF-Q93CX6-F1
#
_cell.length_a   1.000
_cell.length_b   1.000
_cell.length_c   1.000
_cell.angle_alpha   90.00
_cell.angle_beta   90.00
_cell.angle_gamma   90.00
#
_symmetry.space_group_name_H-M   'P 1'
#
loop_
_entity.id
_entity.type
_entity.pdbx_description
1 polymer ?
#
loop_
_entity_poly.entity_id
_entity_poly.type
_entity_poly.pdbx_seq_one_letter_code
_entity_poly.pdbx_strand_id
1 'polypeptide(L)'
;MGDKYPIISILGIRFNLANCLSVLLSAAIVFALVFFLSRKIALKPTKRQNVLEWMIDFTNGIVKSAMPGEEGKQFYLFAFVMFLFVFISNQFGLIFQMKVDEVVWLKSPTADPIITMSLAMIVLVLSHYFSIERLG
;
A
#
# COMPACT_ATOMS: atom_id res chain seq x y z
N MET A 1 -13.53 14.55 21.59
CA MET A 1 -12.21 15.11 21.23
C MET A 1 -12.01 14.90 19.74
N GLY A 2 -12.47 15.85 18.92
CA GLY A 2 -12.46 15.74 17.47
C GLY A 2 -11.17 16.36 16.92
N ASP A 3 -10.24 15.52 16.50
CA ASP A 3 -9.06 15.95 15.75
C ASP A 3 -9.52 16.76 14.53
N LYS A 4 -9.03 17.99 14.40
CA LYS A 4 -9.33 18.85 13.24
C LYS A 4 -8.42 18.42 12.08
N TYR A 5 -8.99 18.30 10.88
CA TYR A 5 -8.23 17.97 9.67
C TYR A 5 -8.18 19.18 8.72
N PRO A 6 -7.05 19.40 8.04
CA PRO A 6 -6.95 20.42 7.01
C PRO A 6 -7.77 19.98 5.80
N ILE A 7 -8.94 20.60 5.61
CA ILE A 7 -9.84 20.31 4.49
C ILE A 7 -9.84 21.51 3.54
N ILE A 8 -9.53 21.26 2.27
CA ILE A 8 -9.68 22.26 1.20
C ILE A 8 -10.84 21.87 0.29
N SER A 9 -11.58 22.86 -0.20
CA SER A 9 -12.63 22.65 -1.20
C SER A 9 -12.09 23.09 -2.55
N ILE A 10 -12.01 22.16 -3.50
CA ILE A 10 -11.65 22.44 -4.89
C ILE A 10 -12.84 22.02 -5.75
N LEU A 11 -13.38 22.94 -6.56
CA LEU A 11 -14.52 22.66 -7.46
C LEU A 11 -15.75 22.06 -6.73
N GLY A 12 -15.95 22.43 -5.46
CA GLY A 12 -17.06 21.91 -4.63
C GLY A 12 -16.77 20.55 -3.97
N ILE A 13 -15.63 19.93 -4.24
CA ILE A 13 -15.20 18.66 -3.64
C ILE A 13 -14.28 18.94 -2.46
N ARG A 14 -14.58 18.33 -1.31
CA ARG A 14 -13.80 18.47 -0.07
C ARG A 14 -12.66 17.45 -0.04
N PHE A 15 -11.42 17.93 -0.03
CA PHE A 15 -10.22 17.11 0.07
C PHE A 15 -9.63 17.22 1.47
N ASN A 16 -9.40 16.06 2.10
CA ASN A 16 -8.65 15.98 3.34
C ASN A 16 -7.15 15.95 3.01
N LEU A 17 -6.47 17.07 3.21
CA LEU A 17 -5.05 17.21 2.89
C LEU A 17 -4.17 16.28 3.73
N ALA A 18 -4.56 15.99 4.97
CA ALA A 18 -3.79 15.06 5.81
C ALA A 18 -3.81 13.64 5.21
N ASN A 19 -4.96 13.21 4.69
CA ASN A 19 -5.04 11.92 3.99
C ASN A 19 -4.23 11.93 2.70
N CYS A 20 -4.38 12.97 1.87
CA CYS A 20 -3.67 13.08 0.59
C CYS A 20 -2.15 13.06 0.80
N LEU A 21 -1.66 13.84 1.77
CA LEU A 21 -0.25 13.92 2.10
C LEU A 21 0.26 12.59 2.68
N SER A 22 -0.44 11.99 3.64
CA SER A 22 -0.06 10.72 4.24
C SER A 22 -0.02 9.57 3.24
N VAL A 23 -0.98 9.49 2.32
CA VAL A 23 -1.00 8.47 1.25
C VAL A 23 0.20 8.66 0.33
N LEU A 24 0.46 9.89 -0.10
CA LEU A 24 1.56 10.19 -1.02
C LEU A 24 2.93 9.91 -0.37
N LEU A 25 3.10 10.27 0.90
CA LEU A 25 4.32 9.95 1.65
C LEU A 25 4.51 8.46 1.84
N SER A 26 3.45 7.72 2.20
CA SER A 26 3.53 6.26 2.34
C SER A 26 3.89 5.59 1.01
N ALA A 27 3.30 6.02 -0.11
CA ALA A 27 3.65 5.56 -1.45
C ALA A 27 5.10 5.90 -1.82
N ALA A 28 5.57 7.11 -1.51
CA ALA A 28 6.94 7.53 -1.75
C ALA A 28 7.96 6.70 -0.93
N ILE A 29 7.63 6.39 0.33
CA ILE A 29 8.47 5.53 1.18
C ILE A 29 8.54 4.11 0.61
N VAL A 30 7.40 3.52 0.22
CA VAL A 30 7.37 2.19 -0.41
C VAL A 30 8.21 2.19 -1.68
N PHE A 31 8.03 3.19 -2.55
CA PHE A 31 8.80 3.32 -3.78
C PHE A 31 10.30 3.44 -3.50
N ALA A 32 10.70 4.32 -2.58
CA ALA A 32 12.09 4.50 -2.20
C ALA A 32 12.68 3.21 -1.63
N LEU A 33 11.97 2.53 -0.73
CA LEU A 33 12.40 1.26 -0.15
C LEU A 33 12.66 0.21 -1.23
N VAL A 34 11.69 -0.03 -2.11
CA VAL A 34 11.83 -1.02 -3.18
C VAL A 34 12.96 -0.62 -4.14
N PHE A 35 13.03 0.66 -4.52
CA PHE A 35 14.07 1.17 -5.41
C PHE A 35 15.48 1.05 -4.82
N PHE A 36 15.66 1.33 -3.53
CA PHE A 36 16.97 1.19 -2.88
C PHE A 36 17.36 -0.28 -2.67
N LEU A 37 16.40 -1.17 -2.38
CA LEU A 37 16.66 -2.60 -2.24
C LEU A 37 16.94 -3.28 -3.59
N SER A 38 16.36 -2.80 -4.70
CA SER A 38 16.54 -3.37 -6.04
C SER A 38 17.78 -2.88 -6.79
N ARG A 39 18.51 -1.87 -6.29
CA ARG A 39 19.62 -1.22 -7.03
C ARG A 39 20.83 -2.09 -7.35
N LYS A 40 21.07 -3.20 -6.64
CA LYS A 40 22.25 -4.06 -6.83
C LYS A 40 21.85 -5.53 -6.71
N ILE A 41 21.12 -6.02 -7.71
CA ILE A 41 20.77 -7.44 -7.82
C ILE A 41 22.01 -8.20 -8.28
N ALA A 42 22.47 -9.15 -7.48
CA ALA A 42 23.60 -10.01 -7.78
C ALA A 42 23.17 -11.48 -7.79
N LEU A 43 23.84 -12.30 -8.61
CA LEU A 43 23.61 -13.75 -8.70
C LEU A 43 23.90 -14.46 -7.35
N LYS A 44 24.88 -13.97 -6.58
CA LYS A 44 25.07 -14.37 -5.19
C LYS A 44 24.39 -13.33 -4.30
N PRO A 45 23.30 -13.69 -3.58
CA PRO A 45 22.48 -12.72 -2.88
C PRO A 45 23.30 -11.98 -1.83
N THR A 46 23.21 -10.65 -1.84
CA THR A 46 23.76 -9.80 -0.78
C THR A 46 22.74 -9.63 0.34
N LYS A 47 23.19 -9.22 1.54
CA LYS A 47 22.31 -9.10 2.73
C LYS A 47 21.04 -8.25 2.51
N ARG A 48 21.10 -7.20 1.67
CA ARG A 48 19.95 -6.33 1.37
C ARG A 48 18.98 -6.94 0.35
N GLN A 49 19.51 -7.62 -0.66
CA GLN A 49 18.73 -8.36 -1.64
C GLN A 49 17.92 -9.48 -0.96
N ASN A 50 18.50 -10.18 0.01
CA ASN A 50 17.81 -11.23 0.77
C ASN A 50 16.53 -10.74 1.46
N VAL A 51 16.49 -9.48 1.92
CA VAL A 51 15.28 -8.91 2.52
C VAL A 51 14.19 -8.74 1.46
N LEU A 52 14.52 -8.19 0.30
CA LEU A 52 13.56 -7.99 -0.79
C LEU A 52 13.04 -9.33 -1.33
N GLU A 53 13.94 -10.29 -1.56
CA GLU A 53 13.60 -11.65 -2.00
C GLU A 53 12.69 -12.34 -0.98
N TRP A 54 13.04 -12.27 0.30
CA TRP A 54 12.20 -12.84 1.36
C TRP A 54 10.79 -12.24 1.37
N MET A 55 10.63 -10.92 1.18
CA MET A 55 9.32 -10.28 1.11
C MET A 55 8.54 -10.71 -0.15
N ILE A 56 9.22 -10.81 -1.29
CA ILE A 56 8.61 -11.29 -2.54
C ILE A 56 8.17 -12.75 -2.38
N ASP A 57 9.01 -13.62 -1.82
CA ASP A 57 8.69 -15.03 -1.61
C ASP A 57 7.56 -15.22 -0.60
N PHE A 58 7.52 -14.43 0.46
CA PHE A 58 6.42 -14.42 1.41
C PHE A 58 5.09 -14.07 0.72
N THR A 59 5.06 -12.98 -0.03
CA THR A 59 3.83 -12.53 -0.72
C THR A 59 3.42 -13.47 -1.86
N ASN A 60 4.38 -14.00 -2.62
CA ASN A 60 4.13 -15.04 -3.62
C ASN A 60 3.61 -16.34 -2.97
N GLY A 61 4.10 -16.69 -1.78
CA GLY A 61 3.62 -17.82 -0.99
C GLY A 61 2.15 -17.69 -0.59
N ILE A 62 1.72 -16.49 -0.18
CA ILE A 62 0.30 -16.19 0.10
C ILE A 62 -0.53 -16.41 -1.17
N VAL A 63 -0.11 -15.87 -2.31
CA VAL A 63 -0.86 -16.01 -3.57
C VAL A 63 -0.92 -17.47 -4.01
N LYS A 64 0.19 -18.21 -3.97
CA LYS A 64 0.22 -19.64 -4.33
C LYS A 64 -0.69 -20.49 -3.44
N SER A 65 -0.80 -20.13 -2.16
CA SER A 65 -1.65 -20.84 -1.21
C SER A 65 -3.14 -20.59 -1.47
N ALA A 66 -3.48 -19.37 -1.88
CA ALA A 66 -4.86 -18.99 -2.20
C ALA A 66 -5.30 -19.43 -3.62
N MET A 67 -4.39 -19.38 -4.59
CA MET A 67 -4.64 -19.74 -6.00
C MET A 67 -3.53 -20.69 -6.49
N PRO A 68 -3.70 -22.01 -6.31
CA PRO A 68 -2.75 -23.00 -6.79
C PRO A 68 -2.81 -23.10 -8.32
N GLY A 69 -1.81 -22.55 -9.02
CA GLY A 69 -1.73 -22.60 -10.48
C GLY A 69 -0.85 -21.50 -11.08
N GLU A 70 -0.63 -21.56 -12.39
CA GLU A 70 0.13 -20.50 -13.09
C GLU A 70 -0.61 -19.15 -13.11
N GLU A 71 -1.93 -19.16 -13.03
CA GLU A 71 -2.73 -17.93 -13.00
C GLU A 71 -2.49 -17.07 -11.79
N GLY A 72 -2.07 -17.64 -10.66
CA GLY A 72 -1.69 -16.87 -9.49
C GLY A 72 -0.50 -15.95 -9.76
N LYS A 73 0.37 -16.30 -10.72
CA LYS A 73 1.60 -15.54 -11.03
C LYS A 73 1.31 -14.10 -11.45
N GLN A 74 0.19 -13.84 -12.14
CA GLN A 74 -0.18 -12.50 -12.57
C GLN A 74 -0.46 -11.55 -11.38
N PHE A 75 -0.82 -12.11 -10.22
CA PHE A 75 -1.14 -11.34 -9.01
C PHE A 75 0.07 -11.14 -8.09
N TYR A 76 1.23 -11.71 -8.38
CA TYR A 76 2.41 -11.63 -7.51
C TYR A 76 2.84 -10.18 -7.26
N LEU A 77 2.99 -9.39 -8.32
CA LEU A 77 3.36 -7.99 -8.18
C LEU A 77 2.29 -7.18 -7.44
N PHE A 78 1.01 -7.43 -7.75
CA PHE A 78 -0.11 -6.75 -7.10
C PHE A 78 -0.14 -7.04 -5.60
N ALA A 79 -0.06 -8.31 -5.21
CA ALA A 79 -0.03 -8.74 -3.82
C ALA A 79 1.18 -8.16 -3.08
N PHE A 80 2.36 -8.16 -3.72
CA PHE A 80 3.58 -7.59 -3.15
C PHE A 80 3.43 -6.08 -2.87
N VAL A 81 2.94 -5.31 -3.84
CA VAL A 81 2.75 -3.86 -3.70
C VAL A 81 1.67 -3.54 -2.66
N MET A 82 0.52 -4.23 -2.72
CA MET A 82 -0.58 -4.03 -1.75
C MET A 82 -0.13 -4.36 -0.33
N PHE A 83 0.58 -5.47 -0.14
CA PHE A 83 1.14 -5.85 1.15
C PHE A 83 2.09 -4.78 1.69
N LEU A 84 3.07 -4.37 0.88
CA LEU A 84 4.03 -3.34 1.27
C LEU A 84 3.37 -2.00 1.59
N PHE A 85 2.42 -1.58 0.76
CA PHE A 85 1.71 -0.33 0.95
C PHE A 85 0.91 -0.32 2.26
N VAL A 86 0.12 -1.37 2.53
CA VAL A 86 -0.65 -1.48 3.75
C VAL A 86 0.27 -1.60 4.97
N PHE A 87 1.34 -2.40 4.88
CA PHE A 87 2.31 -2.56 5.95
C PHE A 87 2.97 -1.23 6.31
N ILE A 88 3.52 -0.51 5.33
CA ILE A 88 4.15 0.80 5.56
C ILE A 88 3.14 1.83 6.05
N SER A 89 1.93 1.87 5.48
CA SER A 89 0.88 2.81 5.91
C SER A 89 0.52 2.61 7.39
N ASN A 90 0.40 1.36 7.84
CA ASN A 90 0.13 1.04 9.24
C ASN A 90 1.27 1.48 10.16
N GLN A 91 2.54 1.22 9.79
CA GLN A 91 3.69 1.63 10.60
C GLN A 91 3.90 3.14 10.59
N PHE A 92 3.58 3.81 9.49
CA PHE A 92 3.65 5.25 9.36
C PHE A 92 2.80 5.96 10.43
N GLY A 93 1.61 5.43 10.72
CA GLY A 93 0.76 5.97 11.79
C GLY A 93 1.34 5.88 13.20
N LEU A 94 2.17 4.87 13.47
CA LEU A 94 2.80 4.67 14.77
C LEU A 94 4.07 5.52 14.93
N ILE A 95 4.83 5.70 13.86
CA ILE A 95 6.15 6.35 13.89
C ILE A 95 6.03 7.86 13.63
N PHE A 96 5.15 8.29 12.73
CA PHE A 96 5.11 9.65 12.17
C PHE A 96 3.75 10.34 12.36
N GLN A 97 3.18 10.27 13.57
CA GLN A 97 1.98 11.05 13.89
C GLN A 97 2.37 12.48 14.28
N MET A 98 2.09 13.46 13.40
CA MET A 98 2.33 14.87 13.67
C MET A 98 1.03 15.65 13.81
N LYS A 99 0.87 16.30 14.96
CA LYS A 99 -0.22 17.23 15.28
C LYS A 99 0.37 18.60 15.57
N VAL A 100 -0.15 19.65 14.92
CA VAL A 100 0.24 21.05 15.14
C VAL A 100 -1.04 21.83 15.41
N ASP A 101 -1.12 22.52 16.54
CA ASP A 101 -2.25 23.39 16.93
C ASP A 101 -3.63 22.69 16.80
N GLU A 102 -3.78 21.50 17.37
CA GLU A 102 -4.98 20.64 17.29
C GLU A 102 -5.33 20.10 15.88
N VAL A 103 -4.57 20.49 14.85
CA VAL A 103 -4.74 20.03 13.48
C VAL A 103 -3.80 18.87 13.20
N VAL A 104 -4.37 17.75 12.77
CA VAL A 104 -3.60 16.56 12.38
C VAL A 104 -3.17 16.70 10.94
N TRP A 105 -1.86 16.79 10.71
CA TRP A 105 -1.28 16.92 9.37
C TRP A 105 -0.81 15.58 8.82
N LEU A 106 -0.24 14.74 9.68
CA LEU A 106 0.21 13.40 9.32
C LEU A 106 -0.41 12.37 10.25
N LYS A 107 -1.07 11.39 9.65
CA LYS A 107 -1.61 10.19 10.31
C LYS A 107 -1.41 8.97 9.42
N SER A 108 -1.75 7.78 9.93
CA SER A 108 -1.83 6.60 9.07
C SER A 108 -2.88 6.83 7.97
N PRO A 109 -2.54 6.56 6.69
CA PRO A 109 -3.54 6.47 5.62
C PRO A 109 -4.67 5.49 5.95
N THR A 110 -4.37 4.38 6.64
CA THR A 110 -5.33 3.33 6.99
C THR A 110 -6.23 3.67 8.17
N ALA A 111 -5.97 4.79 8.86
CA ALA A 111 -6.86 5.29 9.91
C ALA A 111 -8.13 5.95 9.33
N ASP A 112 -8.14 6.26 8.03
CA ASP A 112 -9.32 6.78 7.36
C ASP A 112 -10.07 5.67 6.60
N PRO A 113 -11.33 5.38 6.96
CA PRO A 113 -12.12 4.36 6.29
C PRO A 113 -12.28 4.59 4.79
N ILE A 114 -12.28 5.83 4.31
CA ILE A 114 -12.45 6.12 2.88
C ILE A 114 -11.28 5.54 2.08
N ILE A 115 -10.06 5.63 2.62
CA ILE A 115 -8.86 5.10 1.96
C ILE A 115 -8.89 3.57 1.97
N THR A 116 -9.21 2.95 3.11
CA THR A 116 -9.25 1.48 3.20
C THR A 116 -10.38 0.88 2.36
N MET A 117 -11.55 1.51 2.33
CA MET A 117 -12.66 1.12 1.44
C MET A 117 -12.30 1.28 -0.03
N SER A 118 -11.56 2.33 -0.40
CA SER A 118 -11.12 2.51 -1.79
C SER A 118 -10.17 1.41 -2.24
N LEU A 119 -9.19 1.03 -1.39
CA LEU A 119 -8.29 -0.09 -1.65
C LEU A 119 -9.04 -1.42 -1.74
N ALA A 120 -9.99 -1.66 -0.84
CA ALA A 120 -10.85 -2.83 -0.87
C ALA A 120 -11.71 -2.88 -2.15
N MET A 121 -12.23 -1.74 -2.58
CA MET A 121 -13.01 -1.63 -3.81
C MET A 121 -12.16 -1.94 -5.05
N ILE A 122 -10.91 -1.49 -5.11
CA ILE A 122 -9.97 -1.86 -6.19
C ILE A 122 -9.79 -3.37 -6.25
N VAL A 123 -9.52 -4.01 -5.10
CA VAL A 123 -9.35 -5.48 -5.02
C VAL A 123 -10.63 -6.20 -5.45
N LEU A 124 -11.79 -5.73 -5.00
CA LEU A 124 -13.08 -6.32 -5.33
C LEU A 124 -13.38 -6.23 -6.82
N VAL A 125 -13.20 -5.06 -7.42
CA VAL A 125 -13.43 -4.83 -8.86
C VAL A 125 -12.47 -5.68 -9.68
N LEU A 126 -11.18 -5.71 -9.34
CA LEU A 126 -10.20 -6.56 -10.04
C LEU A 126 -10.56 -8.04 -9.90
N SER A 127 -10.93 -8.49 -8.71
CA SER A 127 -11.39 -9.87 -8.48
C SER A 127 -12.56 -10.23 -9.41
N HIS A 128 -13.60 -9.38 -9.49
CA HIS A 128 -14.76 -9.66 -10.33
C HIS A 128 -14.40 -9.60 -11.81
N TYR A 129 -13.60 -8.62 -12.22
CA TYR A 129 -13.12 -8.49 -13.60
C TYR A 129 -12.41 -9.75 -14.07
N PHE A 130 -11.40 -10.23 -13.31
CA PHE A 130 -10.67 -11.45 -13.65
C PHE A 130 -11.51 -12.72 -13.52
N SER A 131 -12.47 -12.76 -12.59
CA SER A 131 -13.42 -13.87 -12.49
C SER A 131 -14.31 -13.97 -13.74
N ILE A 132 -14.76 -12.83 -14.27
CA ILE A 132 -15.55 -12.80 -15.52
C ILE A 132 -14.65 -13.24 -16.68
N GLU A 133 -13.54 -12.55 -16.94
CA GLU A 133 -12.63 -12.86 -18.05
C GLU A 133 -12.25 -14.36 -18.14
N ARG A 134 -12.13 -15.01 -16.98
CA ARG A 134 -11.71 -16.41 -16.90
C ARG A 134 -12.86 -17.42 -16.99
N LEU A 135 -14.05 -17.09 -16.49
CA LEU A 135 -15.17 -18.04 -16.36
C LEU A 135 -16.36 -17.72 -17.29
N GLY A 136 -16.38 -16.55 -17.96
CA GLY A 136 -17.48 -16.09 -18.82
C GLY A 136 -17.13 -14.90 -19.71
#